data_AF-A0A0U3PW70-F1
#
_entry.id   AF-A0A0U3PW70-F1
#
_cell.length_a   1.000
_cell.length_b   1.000
_cell.length_c   1.000
_cell.angle_alpha   90.00
_cell.angle_beta   90.00
_cell.angle_gamma   90.00
#
_symmetry.space_group_name_H-M   'P 1'
#
loop_
_entity.id
_entity.type
_entity.pdbx_description
1 polymer ?
#
loop_
_entity_poly.entity_id
_entity_poly.type
_entity_poly.pdbx_seq_one_letter_code
_entity_poly.pdbx_strand_id
1 'polypeptide(L)'
;MSLFHAEAYDPDDMMVHPRHQAMQPILAQLIQQLRDCETVQAGVDFQRDLLNRLLEVEKDRAGFKRAAKRMRSGKGPHPEAPEPQSGRDLTDVATWRFEQDVCDRLARQLRSVGDALAWRVFGFHRPFILALCRNQSPGLMHGKAGLPAEREHVERAFKEDGAFALLHDLTNCLRIGDITVWDGVQPPRTEEIKTNPNNTKSAQLRRINQARAAVLDGGPLPGGNASELLYDLNLPLRTHLDVLREALERAATEGIYATDVPGSRALFVIDQYGCAQQGLSSMQFNERLQQTIDAAVQQAGIAAGREDHNIHATSLDSTARDPLRVPWANYPLHPVACARLIGDYTVVTVETSGPLLTRLLQVAGLDARWVRPPGKADLQQDEVVMEIHQQEQLRAVALPGGLTMTPGWTLQMRRSELERYLLELLRPGSWVAGIKHVLAARQTGQPWPHHRNEHEVWV
;
A
#
# COMPACT_ATOMS: atom_id res chain seq x y z
N MET A 1 -13.20 7.70 17.73
CA MET A 1 -13.52 7.31 16.34
C MET A 1 -12.96 5.90 16.17
N SER A 2 -13.82 4.88 16.03
CA SER A 2 -13.34 3.49 15.95
C SER A 2 -12.62 3.29 14.61
N LEU A 3 -11.30 3.11 14.67
CA LEU A 3 -10.40 2.97 13.52
C LEU A 3 -10.61 1.66 12.74
N PHE A 4 -11.56 0.82 13.17
CA PHE A 4 -11.83 -0.46 12.54
C PHE A 4 -13.35 -0.71 12.58
N HIS A 5 -13.98 -0.69 11.42
CA HIS A 5 -15.36 -1.15 11.29
C HIS A 5 -15.40 -2.68 11.39
N ALA A 6 -15.43 -3.18 12.61
CA ALA A 6 -15.81 -4.55 12.90
C ALA A 6 -17.20 -4.53 13.55
N GLU A 7 -18.22 -5.04 12.86
CA GLU A 7 -19.58 -5.14 13.40
C GLU A 7 -19.65 -6.08 14.63
N ALA A 8 -18.60 -6.84 14.93
CA ALA A 8 -18.61 -7.96 15.88
C ALA A 8 -17.55 -7.91 17.00
N TYR A 9 -16.66 -6.91 17.04
CA TYR A 9 -15.65 -6.77 18.10
C TYR A 9 -15.12 -5.34 18.21
N ASP A 10 -14.61 -4.97 19.39
CA ASP A 10 -13.88 -3.73 19.56
C ASP A 10 -12.51 -3.87 18.89
N PRO A 11 -12.08 -2.96 18.01
CA PRO A 11 -10.73 -3.03 17.48
C PRO A 11 -9.59 -3.20 18.46
N ASP A 12 -9.74 -2.68 19.68
CA ASP A 12 -8.74 -2.87 20.73
C ASP A 12 -8.55 -4.36 21.06
N ASP A 13 -9.59 -5.18 20.89
CA ASP A 13 -9.54 -6.63 21.07
C ASP A 13 -8.56 -7.30 20.10
N MET A 14 -8.47 -6.81 18.87
CA MET A 14 -7.52 -7.32 17.87
C MET A 14 -6.08 -7.05 18.30
N MET A 15 -5.81 -5.85 18.81
CA MET A 15 -4.47 -5.40 19.18
C MET A 15 -3.92 -6.16 20.39
N VAL A 16 -4.79 -6.64 21.27
CA VAL A 16 -4.42 -7.48 22.44
C VAL A 16 -4.50 -8.98 22.15
N HIS A 17 -4.90 -9.39 20.94
CA HIS A 17 -5.03 -10.79 20.61
C HIS A 17 -3.65 -11.51 20.64
N PRO A 18 -3.50 -12.65 21.34
CA PRO A 18 -2.20 -13.32 21.50
C PRO A 18 -1.48 -13.61 20.18
N ARG A 19 -2.20 -14.09 19.15
CA ARG A 19 -1.63 -14.35 17.82
C ARG A 19 -1.11 -13.07 17.13
N HIS A 20 -1.78 -11.94 17.32
CA HIS A 20 -1.39 -10.66 16.70
C HIS A 20 -0.17 -10.06 17.38
N GLN A 21 -0.11 -10.15 18.71
CA GLN A 21 1.07 -9.77 19.50
C GLN A 21 2.28 -10.65 19.16
N ALA A 22 2.09 -11.98 19.07
CA ALA A 22 3.16 -12.91 18.72
C ALA A 22 3.71 -12.70 17.30
N MET A 23 2.90 -12.17 16.38
CA MET A 23 3.33 -11.87 15.01
C MET A 23 4.28 -10.67 14.92
N GLN A 24 4.25 -9.73 15.88
CA GLN A 24 5.10 -8.53 15.83
C GLN A 24 6.60 -8.82 15.77
N PRO A 25 7.20 -9.62 16.69
CA PRO A 25 8.62 -9.96 16.59
C PRO A 25 8.93 -10.79 15.33
N ILE A 26 7.99 -11.63 14.87
CA ILE A 26 8.15 -12.43 13.64
C ILE A 26 8.27 -11.52 12.42
N LEU A 27 7.38 -10.51 12.29
CA LEU A 27 7.44 -9.54 11.20
C LEU A 27 8.75 -8.76 11.22
N ALA A 28 9.20 -8.29 12.39
CA ALA A 28 10.46 -7.57 12.49
C ALA A 28 11.65 -8.43 12.04
N GLN A 29 11.67 -9.71 12.41
CA GLN A 29 12.67 -10.68 11.96
C GLN A 29 12.62 -10.89 10.45
N LEU A 30 11.43 -11.13 9.88
CA LEU A 30 11.26 -11.33 8.44
C LEU A 30 11.69 -10.10 7.63
N ILE A 31 11.40 -8.90 8.13
CA ILE A 31 11.83 -7.65 7.49
C ILE A 31 13.35 -7.52 7.49
N GLN A 32 14.00 -7.85 8.62
CA GLN A 32 15.46 -7.85 8.69
C GLN A 32 16.06 -8.89 7.73
N GLN A 33 15.56 -10.13 7.77
CA GLN A 33 16.00 -11.20 6.86
C GLN A 33 15.85 -10.81 5.39
N LEU A 34 14.73 -10.19 5.01
CA LEU A 34 14.50 -9.69 3.65
C LEU A 34 15.54 -8.65 3.23
N ARG A 35 15.93 -7.75 4.14
CA ARG A 35 16.93 -6.71 3.84
C ARG A 35 18.33 -7.28 3.71
N ASP A 36 18.62 -8.33 4.45
CA ASP A 36 19.88 -9.07 4.41
C ASP A 36 19.94 -10.11 3.26
N CYS A 37 18.86 -10.26 2.48
CA CYS A 37 18.84 -11.15 1.31
C CYS A 37 19.65 -10.54 0.16
N GLU A 38 20.90 -10.97 0.02
CA GLU A 38 21.82 -10.53 -1.05
C GLU A 38 22.03 -11.56 -2.16
N THR A 39 21.57 -12.80 -1.97
CA THR A 39 21.80 -13.91 -2.92
C THR A 39 20.51 -14.59 -3.34
N VAL A 40 20.53 -15.27 -4.50
CA VAL A 40 19.40 -16.09 -4.97
C VAL A 40 19.01 -17.14 -3.95
N GLN A 41 19.99 -17.86 -3.36
CA GLN A 41 19.75 -18.85 -2.31
C GLN A 41 19.02 -18.24 -1.11
N ALA A 42 19.50 -17.10 -0.60
CA ALA A 42 18.87 -16.40 0.52
C ALA A 42 17.43 -15.98 0.17
N GLY A 43 17.19 -15.49 -1.05
CA GLY A 43 15.85 -15.15 -1.52
C GLY A 43 14.91 -16.36 -1.59
N VAL A 44 15.40 -17.51 -2.06
CA VAL A 44 14.62 -18.77 -2.13
C VAL A 44 14.26 -19.26 -0.72
N ASP A 45 15.23 -19.28 0.19
CA ASP A 45 15.00 -19.71 1.57
C ASP A 45 14.03 -18.77 2.30
N PHE A 46 14.21 -17.46 2.14
CA PHE A 46 13.28 -16.47 2.65
C PHE A 46 11.85 -16.68 2.13
N GLN A 47 11.69 -16.90 0.82
CA GLN A 47 10.38 -17.15 0.22
C GLN A 47 9.72 -18.43 0.78
N ARG A 48 10.50 -19.51 0.99
CA ARG A 48 10.00 -20.76 1.59
C ARG A 48 9.51 -20.53 3.02
N ASP A 49 10.29 -19.83 3.83
CA ASP A 49 9.95 -19.54 5.22
C ASP A 49 8.69 -18.67 5.32
N LEU A 50 8.60 -17.63 4.48
CA LEU A 50 7.41 -16.79 4.39
C LEU A 50 6.17 -17.59 3.95
N LEU A 51 6.31 -18.44 2.94
CA LEU A 51 5.24 -19.30 2.45
C LEU A 51 4.73 -20.27 3.52
N ASN A 52 5.63 -20.94 4.24
CA ASN A 52 5.26 -21.88 5.29
C ASN A 52 4.42 -21.19 6.37
N ARG A 53 4.86 -20.02 6.85
CA ARG A 53 4.13 -19.21 7.84
C ARG A 53 2.76 -18.77 7.33
N LEU A 54 2.68 -18.33 6.07
CA LEU A 54 1.41 -17.93 5.46
C LEU A 54 0.43 -19.11 5.38
N LEU A 55 0.89 -20.29 4.96
CA LEU A 55 0.06 -21.49 4.86
C LEU A 55 -0.45 -21.97 6.23
N GLU A 56 0.33 -21.83 7.29
CA GLU A 56 -0.11 -22.13 8.66
C GLU A 56 -1.25 -21.21 9.09
N VAL A 57 -1.11 -19.89 8.88
CA VAL A 57 -2.16 -18.92 9.19
C VAL A 57 -3.42 -19.19 8.37
N GLU A 58 -3.29 -19.50 7.09
CA GLU A 58 -4.44 -19.80 6.23
C GLU A 58 -5.13 -21.12 6.55
N LYS A 59 -4.38 -22.14 7.00
CA LYS A 59 -4.94 -23.39 7.51
C LYS A 59 -5.82 -23.12 8.73
N ASP A 60 -5.33 -22.32 9.67
CA ASP A 60 -6.09 -21.97 10.88
C ASP A 60 -7.33 -21.15 10.53
N ARG A 61 -7.17 -20.14 9.67
CA ARG A 61 -8.29 -19.37 9.13
C ARG A 61 -9.39 -20.26 8.53
N ALA A 62 -9.00 -21.25 7.70
CA ALA A 62 -9.95 -22.19 7.10
C ALA A 62 -10.65 -23.04 8.17
N GLY A 63 -9.93 -23.44 9.21
CA GLY A 63 -10.47 -24.12 10.39
C GLY A 63 -11.53 -23.28 11.11
N PHE A 64 -11.20 -22.05 11.48
CA PHE A 64 -12.11 -21.11 12.15
C PHE A 64 -13.36 -20.80 11.30
N LYS A 65 -13.18 -20.56 9.99
CA LYS A 65 -14.29 -20.36 9.05
C LYS A 65 -15.24 -21.56 9.02
N ARG A 66 -14.71 -22.79 8.98
CA ARG A 66 -15.52 -24.02 9.01
C ARG A 66 -16.27 -24.16 10.32
N ALA A 67 -15.63 -23.88 11.45
CA ALA A 67 -16.27 -23.91 12.77
C ALA A 67 -17.41 -22.88 12.88
N ALA A 68 -17.16 -21.63 12.51
CA ALA A 68 -18.18 -20.57 12.49
C ALA A 68 -19.38 -20.94 11.60
N LYS A 69 -19.14 -21.56 10.43
CA LYS A 69 -20.21 -22.04 9.54
C LYS A 69 -21.05 -23.15 10.20
N ARG A 70 -20.41 -24.11 10.86
CA ARG A 70 -21.10 -25.22 11.55
C ARG A 70 -21.97 -24.71 12.70
N MET A 71 -21.46 -23.78 13.49
CA MET A 71 -22.19 -23.21 14.62
C MET A 71 -23.41 -22.40 14.20
N ARG A 72 -23.34 -21.66 13.08
CA ARG A 72 -24.53 -21.05 12.48
C ARG A 72 -25.61 -22.07 12.08
N SER A 73 -25.23 -23.32 11.85
CA SER A 73 -26.15 -24.42 11.55
C SER A 73 -26.56 -25.22 12.80
N GLY A 74 -26.35 -24.69 14.01
CA GLY A 74 -26.69 -25.34 15.28
C GLY A 74 -25.78 -26.52 15.65
N LYS A 75 -24.64 -26.69 14.99
CA LYS A 75 -23.66 -27.76 15.26
C LYS A 75 -22.46 -27.21 16.01
N GLY A 76 -21.88 -27.99 16.92
CA GLY A 76 -20.59 -27.63 17.53
C GLY A 76 -19.45 -27.50 16.51
N PRO A 77 -18.33 -26.85 16.92
CA PRO A 77 -17.12 -26.76 16.12
C PRO A 77 -16.59 -28.16 15.77
N HIS A 78 -15.78 -28.26 14.71
CA HIS A 78 -15.17 -29.53 14.33
C HIS A 78 -14.10 -29.92 15.39
N PRO A 79 -13.90 -31.21 15.73
CA PRO A 79 -12.88 -31.62 16.70
C PRO A 79 -11.45 -31.20 16.30
N GLU A 80 -11.17 -31.11 15.00
CA GLU A 80 -9.88 -30.67 14.46
C GLU A 80 -9.83 -29.16 14.17
N ALA A 81 -10.80 -28.38 14.65
CA ALA A 81 -10.72 -26.93 14.53
C ALA A 81 -9.54 -26.41 15.38
N PRO A 82 -8.80 -25.39 14.90
CA PRO A 82 -7.77 -24.76 15.72
C PRO A 82 -8.40 -24.19 17.00
N GLU A 83 -7.63 -24.16 18.08
CA GLU A 83 -8.06 -23.60 19.36
C GLU A 83 -8.09 -22.05 19.27
N PRO A 84 -9.24 -21.41 19.57
CA PRO A 84 -9.32 -19.97 19.76
C PRO A 84 -8.42 -19.50 20.91
N GLN A 85 -7.73 -18.37 20.73
CA GLN A 85 -6.79 -17.82 21.72
C GLN A 85 -7.26 -16.49 22.31
N SER A 86 -8.38 -15.96 21.84
CA SER A 86 -8.98 -14.71 22.33
C SER A 86 -9.52 -14.77 23.76
N GLY A 87 -9.64 -15.96 24.36
CA GLY A 87 -10.22 -16.13 25.71
C GLY A 87 -11.73 -15.89 25.78
N ARG A 88 -12.39 -15.73 24.63
CA ARG A 88 -13.84 -15.51 24.52
C ARG A 88 -14.63 -16.82 24.65
N ASP A 89 -15.94 -16.69 24.83
CA ASP A 89 -16.86 -17.84 24.91
C ASP A 89 -16.83 -18.68 23.62
N LEU A 90 -16.40 -19.94 23.74
CA LEU A 90 -16.28 -20.88 22.63
C LEU A 90 -17.64 -21.35 22.08
N THR A 91 -18.73 -21.13 22.83
CA THR A 91 -20.09 -21.43 22.39
C THR A 91 -20.69 -20.34 21.50
N ASP A 92 -20.07 -19.16 21.47
CA ASP A 92 -20.50 -18.04 20.63
C ASP A 92 -19.88 -18.11 19.22
N VAL A 93 -20.72 -18.01 18.20
CA VAL A 93 -20.32 -17.90 16.79
C VAL A 93 -19.40 -16.68 16.56
N ALA A 94 -19.60 -15.58 17.30
CA ALA A 94 -18.80 -14.37 17.15
C ALA A 94 -17.32 -14.60 17.49
N THR A 95 -17.01 -15.45 18.47
CA THR A 95 -15.63 -15.84 18.82
C THR A 95 -14.92 -16.46 17.62
N TRP A 96 -15.56 -17.42 16.95
CA TRP A 96 -14.95 -18.10 15.80
C TRP A 96 -14.82 -17.21 14.57
N ARG A 97 -15.71 -16.21 14.42
CA ARG A 97 -15.56 -15.18 13.38
C ARG A 97 -14.40 -14.25 13.70
N PHE A 98 -14.27 -13.82 14.95
CA PHE A 98 -13.16 -12.98 15.39
C PHE A 98 -11.81 -13.66 15.16
N GLU A 99 -11.65 -14.93 15.52
CA GLU A 99 -10.42 -15.70 15.24
C GLU A 99 -10.12 -15.82 13.74
N GLN A 100 -11.17 -15.96 12.91
CA GLN A 100 -11.02 -15.94 11.46
C GLN A 100 -10.50 -14.57 10.98
N ASP A 101 -11.07 -13.48 11.49
CA ASP A 101 -10.69 -12.11 11.13
C ASP A 101 -9.26 -11.77 11.59
N VAL A 102 -8.84 -12.29 12.75
CA VAL A 102 -7.43 -12.25 13.22
C VAL A 102 -6.54 -12.92 12.17
N CYS A 103 -6.85 -14.14 11.75
CA CYS A 103 -6.02 -14.85 10.76
C CYS A 103 -6.02 -14.17 9.39
N ASP A 104 -7.14 -13.58 8.95
CA ASP A 104 -7.21 -12.73 7.76
C ASP A 104 -6.21 -11.57 7.85
N ARG A 105 -6.13 -10.92 9.01
CA ARG A 105 -5.18 -9.83 9.27
C ARG A 105 -3.73 -10.29 9.26
N LEU A 106 -3.41 -11.41 9.92
CA LEU A 106 -2.05 -11.98 9.93
C LEU A 106 -1.58 -12.38 8.53
N ALA A 107 -2.46 -12.99 7.73
CA ALA A 107 -2.14 -13.36 6.36
C ALA A 107 -1.82 -12.12 5.50
N ARG A 108 -2.57 -11.02 5.68
CA ARG A 108 -2.28 -9.73 5.04
C ARG A 108 -0.91 -9.18 5.44
N GLN A 109 -0.57 -9.24 6.73
CA GLN A 109 0.72 -8.74 7.24
C GLN A 109 1.90 -9.51 6.62
N LEU A 110 1.81 -10.84 6.54
CA LEU A 110 2.83 -11.66 5.88
C LEU A 110 2.93 -11.34 4.39
N ARG A 111 1.79 -11.18 3.68
CA ARG A 111 1.80 -10.78 2.27
C ARG A 111 2.37 -9.38 2.04
N SER A 112 2.27 -8.46 3.00
CA SER A 112 2.93 -7.15 2.90
C SER A 112 4.46 -7.28 2.89
N VAL A 113 5.01 -8.27 3.60
CA VAL A 113 6.44 -8.62 3.49
C VAL A 113 6.73 -9.29 2.13
N GLY A 114 5.82 -10.12 1.62
CA GLY A 114 5.90 -10.68 0.26
C GLY A 114 5.88 -9.60 -0.83
N ASP A 115 5.06 -8.56 -0.67
CA ASP A 115 5.07 -7.38 -1.54
C ASP A 115 6.45 -6.72 -1.50
N ALA A 116 7.06 -6.61 -0.32
CA ALA A 116 8.38 -5.99 -0.20
C ALA A 116 9.47 -6.79 -0.92
N LEU A 117 9.41 -8.12 -0.86
CA LEU A 117 10.24 -9.01 -1.68
C LEU A 117 10.04 -8.73 -3.17
N ALA A 118 8.79 -8.66 -3.64
CA ALA A 118 8.47 -8.36 -5.03
C ALA A 118 9.12 -7.04 -5.48
N TRP A 119 8.92 -5.96 -4.74
CA TRP A 119 9.51 -4.66 -5.03
C TRP A 119 11.04 -4.70 -5.09
N ARG A 120 11.70 -5.44 -4.18
CA ARG A 120 13.17 -5.58 -4.17
C ARG A 120 13.69 -6.34 -5.38
N VAL A 121 13.08 -7.47 -5.74
CA VAL A 121 13.56 -8.30 -6.88
C VAL A 121 13.29 -7.65 -8.24
N PHE A 122 12.28 -6.78 -8.32
CA PHE A 122 12.09 -5.88 -9.46
C PHE A 122 12.99 -4.63 -9.42
N GLY A 123 13.90 -4.50 -8.44
CA GLY A 123 14.82 -3.36 -8.32
C GLY A 123 14.10 -2.03 -8.11
N PHE A 124 12.95 -2.06 -7.44
CA PHE A 124 12.04 -0.91 -7.26
C PHE A 124 11.56 -0.29 -8.57
N HIS A 125 11.56 -1.07 -9.66
CA HIS A 125 11.01 -0.65 -10.93
C HIS A 125 9.47 -0.71 -10.91
N ARG A 126 8.87 0.32 -10.30
CA ARG A 126 7.43 0.51 -10.09
C ARG A 126 6.56 0.16 -11.31
N PRO A 127 6.96 0.43 -12.58
CA PRO A 127 6.18 0.01 -13.75
C PRO A 127 5.77 -1.47 -13.78
N PHE A 128 6.63 -2.40 -13.30
CA PHE A 128 6.25 -3.81 -13.25
C PHE A 128 5.13 -4.07 -12.24
N ILE A 129 5.23 -3.46 -11.06
CA ILE A 129 4.19 -3.58 -10.02
C ILE A 129 2.87 -3.03 -10.54
N LEU A 130 2.89 -1.82 -11.12
CA LEU A 130 1.71 -1.17 -11.70
C LEU A 130 1.07 -2.00 -12.82
N ALA A 131 1.87 -2.67 -13.64
CA ALA A 131 1.37 -3.51 -14.73
C ALA A 131 0.79 -4.83 -14.22
N LEU A 132 1.41 -5.47 -13.23
CA LEU A 132 1.04 -6.79 -12.74
C LEU A 132 -0.05 -6.77 -11.65
N CYS A 133 -0.35 -5.63 -11.03
CA CYS A 133 -1.32 -5.52 -9.94
C CYS A 133 -2.79 -5.43 -10.37
N ARG A 134 -3.09 -5.45 -11.68
CA ARG A 134 -4.40 -5.00 -12.22
C ARG A 134 -5.56 -5.99 -12.05
N ASN A 135 -5.30 -7.22 -11.61
CA ASN A 135 -6.36 -8.20 -11.33
C ASN A 135 -6.91 -8.06 -9.89
N GLN A 136 -7.93 -8.86 -9.58
CA GLN A 136 -8.39 -9.04 -8.19
C GLN A 136 -7.29 -9.69 -7.34
N SER A 137 -7.27 -9.36 -6.06
CA SER A 137 -6.31 -9.92 -5.10
C SER A 137 -6.38 -11.45 -5.09
N PRO A 138 -5.24 -12.16 -4.93
CA PRO A 138 -5.25 -13.61 -4.81
C PRO A 138 -6.09 -14.05 -3.60
N GLY A 139 -6.87 -15.11 -3.79
CA GLY A 139 -7.58 -15.80 -2.70
C GLY A 139 -6.66 -16.77 -1.95
N LEU A 140 -7.19 -17.42 -0.91
CA LEU A 140 -6.46 -18.39 -0.07
C LEU A 140 -5.64 -19.40 -0.86
N MET A 141 -4.37 -19.58 -0.49
CA MET A 141 -3.47 -20.58 -1.05
C MET A 141 -3.71 -21.97 -0.44
N HIS A 142 -4.02 -22.01 0.87
CA HIS A 142 -4.27 -23.27 1.55
C HIS A 142 -5.41 -24.07 0.89
N GLY A 143 -5.09 -25.29 0.48
CA GLY A 143 -6.04 -26.20 -0.17
C GLY A 143 -6.23 -25.97 -1.69
N LYS A 144 -5.47 -25.06 -2.32
CA LYS A 144 -5.42 -24.95 -3.78
C LYS A 144 -4.73 -26.18 -4.38
N ALA A 145 -5.39 -26.85 -5.33
CA ALA A 145 -4.82 -28.00 -6.02
C ALA A 145 -3.58 -27.67 -6.88
N GLY A 146 -3.42 -26.41 -7.30
CA GLY A 146 -2.30 -25.96 -8.15
C GLY A 146 -1.00 -25.64 -7.40
N LEU A 147 -1.08 -25.34 -6.10
CA LEU A 147 0.07 -24.90 -5.31
C LEU A 147 1.27 -25.86 -5.31
N PRO A 148 1.09 -27.21 -5.23
CA PRO A 148 2.23 -28.12 -5.32
C PRO A 148 3.00 -28.00 -6.63
N ALA A 149 2.30 -27.82 -7.76
CA ALA A 149 2.94 -27.66 -9.07
C ALA A 149 3.66 -26.31 -9.17
N GLU A 150 3.06 -25.24 -8.64
CA GLU A 150 3.71 -23.93 -8.58
C GLU A 150 4.99 -23.97 -7.74
N ARG A 151 4.95 -24.61 -6.57
CA ARG A 151 6.12 -24.81 -5.71
C ARG A 151 7.20 -25.63 -6.40
N GLU A 152 6.82 -26.72 -7.05
CA GLU A 152 7.78 -27.56 -7.79
C GLU A 152 8.49 -26.75 -8.88
N HIS A 153 7.77 -25.88 -9.59
CA HIS A 153 8.36 -25.04 -10.63
C HIS A 153 9.33 -24.00 -10.07
N VAL A 154 8.99 -23.36 -8.94
CA VAL A 154 9.90 -22.46 -8.22
C VAL A 154 11.16 -23.19 -7.77
N GLU A 155 11.02 -24.39 -7.23
CA GLU A 155 12.14 -25.25 -6.82
C GLU A 155 13.02 -25.65 -7.99
N ARG A 156 12.41 -25.97 -9.14
CA ARG A 156 13.10 -26.37 -10.37
C ARG A 156 13.94 -25.22 -10.92
N ALA A 157 13.35 -24.03 -11.05
CA ALA A 157 14.05 -22.84 -11.52
C ALA A 157 15.33 -22.57 -10.70
N PHE A 158 15.26 -22.79 -9.38
CA PHE A 158 16.44 -22.65 -8.53
C PHE A 158 17.45 -23.81 -8.68
N LYS A 159 17.00 -25.06 -8.58
CA LYS A 159 17.89 -26.23 -8.53
C LYS A 159 18.55 -26.56 -9.86
N GLU A 160 17.84 -26.35 -10.97
CA GLU A 160 18.30 -26.70 -12.30
C GLU A 160 18.96 -25.50 -12.99
N ASP A 161 18.36 -24.31 -12.90
CA ASP A 161 18.81 -23.13 -13.64
C ASP A 161 19.58 -22.11 -12.78
N GLY A 162 19.62 -22.29 -11.45
CA GLY A 162 20.20 -21.31 -10.53
C GLY A 162 19.43 -19.98 -10.47
N ALA A 163 18.20 -19.96 -11.01
CA ALA A 163 17.37 -18.76 -11.15
C ALA A 163 16.49 -18.52 -9.91
N PHE A 164 16.15 -17.25 -9.67
CA PHE A 164 15.13 -16.91 -8.68
C PHE A 164 13.74 -16.89 -9.34
N ALA A 165 12.76 -17.53 -8.71
CA ALA A 165 11.35 -17.48 -9.14
C ALA A 165 10.47 -17.00 -7.98
N LEU A 166 9.77 -15.88 -8.19
CA LEU A 166 8.85 -15.30 -7.21
C LEU A 166 7.44 -15.88 -7.40
N LEU A 167 6.84 -16.41 -6.34
CA LEU A 167 5.46 -16.86 -6.33
C LEU A 167 4.52 -15.67 -6.09
N HIS A 168 3.62 -15.38 -7.04
CA HIS A 168 2.75 -14.20 -6.98
C HIS A 168 1.72 -14.28 -5.86
N ASP A 169 1.23 -15.49 -5.56
CA ASP A 169 0.25 -15.78 -4.51
C ASP A 169 0.74 -15.39 -3.08
N LEU A 170 2.06 -15.21 -2.90
CA LEU A 170 2.67 -14.68 -1.67
C LEU A 170 2.53 -13.16 -1.51
N THR A 171 2.04 -12.48 -2.54
CA THR A 171 1.99 -11.01 -2.62
C THR A 171 0.54 -10.56 -2.76
N ASN A 172 0.25 -9.31 -2.38
CA ASN A 172 -0.96 -8.60 -2.77
C ASN A 172 -0.74 -7.72 -4.00
N CYS A 173 0.51 -7.44 -4.41
CA CYS A 173 0.83 -6.52 -5.49
C CYS A 173 1.03 -7.18 -6.87
N LEU A 174 1.32 -8.48 -6.94
CA LEU A 174 1.41 -9.21 -8.21
C LEU A 174 0.18 -10.11 -8.35
N ARG A 175 -0.64 -9.83 -9.38
CA ARG A 175 -1.95 -10.47 -9.55
C ARG A 175 -2.16 -11.01 -10.97
N ILE A 176 -1.18 -10.86 -11.86
CA ILE A 176 -1.18 -11.35 -13.23
C ILE A 176 -0.01 -12.33 -13.39
N GLY A 177 -0.34 -13.58 -13.69
CA GLY A 177 0.62 -14.70 -13.67
C GLY A 177 0.63 -15.41 -12.31
N ASP A 178 1.27 -16.57 -12.28
CA ASP A 178 1.46 -17.37 -11.08
C ASP A 178 2.86 -17.15 -10.50
N ILE A 179 3.85 -16.99 -11.38
CA ILE A 179 5.24 -16.71 -11.00
C ILE A 179 5.91 -15.68 -11.89
N THR A 180 7.05 -15.15 -11.45
CA THR A 180 8.00 -14.46 -12.33
C THR A 180 9.41 -14.99 -12.08
N VAL A 181 10.16 -15.23 -13.15
CA VAL A 181 11.48 -15.87 -13.13
C VAL A 181 12.55 -14.87 -13.59
N TRP A 182 13.64 -14.81 -12.83
CA TRP A 182 14.87 -14.08 -13.13
C TRP A 182 15.98 -15.07 -13.48
N ASP A 183 16.08 -15.40 -14.76
CA ASP A 183 17.02 -16.36 -15.36
C ASP A 183 18.10 -15.67 -16.22
N GLY A 184 18.29 -14.36 -16.04
CA GLY A 184 19.19 -13.53 -16.84
C GLY A 184 18.53 -12.86 -18.06
N VAL A 185 17.29 -13.21 -18.41
CA VAL A 185 16.52 -12.50 -19.45
C VAL A 185 15.97 -11.18 -18.89
N GLN A 186 16.06 -10.10 -19.68
CA GLN A 186 15.50 -8.79 -19.36
C GLN A 186 14.42 -8.41 -20.40
N PRO A 187 13.18 -8.09 -19.97
CA PRO A 187 12.69 -8.11 -18.60
C PRO A 187 12.47 -9.55 -18.08
N PRO A 188 12.35 -9.76 -16.75
CA PRO A 188 12.06 -11.08 -16.20
C PRO A 188 10.74 -11.66 -16.73
N ARG A 189 10.65 -12.99 -16.78
CA ARG A 189 9.54 -13.69 -17.45
C ARG A 189 8.42 -14.01 -16.47
N THR A 190 7.22 -13.49 -16.71
CA THR A 190 6.01 -13.86 -15.97
C THR A 190 5.34 -15.07 -16.63
N GLU A 191 5.06 -16.10 -15.83
CA GLU A 191 4.55 -17.38 -16.31
C GLU A 191 3.23 -17.75 -15.59
N GLU A 192 2.39 -18.49 -16.30
CA GLU A 192 1.19 -19.13 -15.75
C GLU A 192 1.44 -20.65 -15.75
N ILE A 193 1.33 -21.27 -14.58
CA ILE A 193 1.63 -22.69 -14.36
C ILE A 193 0.33 -23.48 -14.46
N LYS A 194 0.32 -24.48 -15.34
CA LYS A 194 -0.83 -25.37 -15.52
C LYS A 194 -0.48 -26.79 -15.14
N THR A 195 -1.38 -27.43 -14.41
CA THR A 195 -1.36 -28.88 -14.17
C THR A 195 -1.71 -29.68 -15.43
N ASN A 196 -2.38 -29.08 -16.42
CA ASN A 196 -2.63 -29.66 -17.74
C ASN A 196 -2.19 -28.69 -18.86
N PRO A 197 -1.15 -29.02 -19.64
CA PRO A 197 -0.61 -28.17 -20.71
C PRO A 197 -1.62 -27.81 -21.81
N ASN A 198 -2.66 -28.62 -22.01
CA ASN A 198 -3.60 -28.47 -23.13
C ASN A 198 -4.72 -27.45 -22.88
N ASN A 199 -4.75 -26.79 -21.71
CA ASN A 199 -5.83 -25.87 -21.33
C ASN A 199 -5.34 -24.41 -21.30
N THR A 200 -5.27 -23.77 -22.47
CA THR A 200 -4.89 -22.35 -22.58
C THR A 200 -6.08 -21.44 -22.29
N LYS A 201 -6.08 -20.77 -21.13
CA LYS A 201 -6.93 -19.59 -20.92
C LYS A 201 -6.31 -18.39 -21.65
N SER A 202 -6.75 -18.15 -22.88
CA SER A 202 -6.29 -17.05 -23.74
C SER A 202 -6.29 -15.66 -23.06
N ALA A 203 -7.19 -15.44 -22.09
CA ALA A 203 -7.30 -14.19 -21.37
C ALA A 203 -6.13 -13.87 -20.42
N GLN A 204 -5.57 -14.86 -19.70
CA GLN A 204 -4.44 -14.63 -18.78
C GLN A 204 -3.14 -14.36 -19.55
N LEU A 205 -2.85 -15.19 -20.56
CA LEU A 205 -1.74 -14.97 -21.50
C LEU A 205 -1.81 -13.58 -22.14
N ARG A 206 -3.00 -13.14 -22.57
CA ARG A 206 -3.21 -11.78 -23.08
C ARG A 206 -2.84 -10.71 -22.04
N ARG A 207 -3.22 -10.88 -20.77
CA ARG A 207 -2.89 -9.91 -19.71
C ARG A 207 -1.39 -9.87 -19.39
N ILE A 208 -0.72 -11.02 -19.38
CA ILE A 208 0.75 -11.10 -19.23
C ILE A 208 1.42 -10.34 -20.37
N ASN A 209 0.98 -10.57 -21.61
CA ASN A 209 1.53 -9.87 -22.79
C ASN A 209 1.24 -8.37 -22.75
N GLN A 210 0.05 -7.96 -22.30
CA GLN A 210 -0.27 -6.53 -22.09
C GLN A 210 0.61 -5.90 -21.01
N ALA A 211 0.83 -6.59 -19.89
CA ALA A 211 1.70 -6.09 -18.83
C ALA A 211 3.13 -5.88 -19.33
N ARG A 212 3.63 -6.86 -20.10
CA ARG A 212 4.94 -6.77 -20.76
C ARG A 212 5.01 -5.61 -21.75
N ALA A 213 4.02 -5.47 -22.64
CA ALA A 213 3.97 -4.38 -23.62
C ALA A 213 3.84 -3.00 -22.96
N ALA A 214 3.12 -2.89 -21.84
CA ALA A 214 3.02 -1.65 -21.09
C ALA A 214 4.39 -1.20 -20.56
N VAL A 215 5.17 -2.14 -20.00
CA VAL A 215 6.48 -1.84 -19.43
C VAL A 215 7.55 -1.60 -20.49
N LEU A 216 7.57 -2.38 -21.58
CA LEU A 216 8.62 -2.31 -22.61
C LEU A 216 8.33 -1.29 -23.71
N ASP A 217 7.10 -1.25 -24.20
CA ASP A 217 6.74 -0.56 -25.43
C ASP A 217 5.91 0.71 -25.16
N GLY A 218 5.65 1.03 -23.88
CA GLY A 218 4.76 2.12 -23.48
C GLY A 218 3.30 1.87 -23.84
N GLY A 219 2.91 0.60 -24.00
CA GLY A 219 1.52 0.22 -24.28
C GLY A 219 0.55 0.49 -23.11
N PRO A 220 -0.76 0.29 -23.34
CA PRO A 220 -1.76 0.43 -22.29
C PRO A 220 -1.58 -0.61 -21.20
N LEU A 221 -1.83 -0.18 -19.96
CA LEU A 221 -1.86 -1.06 -18.80
C LEU A 221 -2.94 -2.14 -18.98
N PRO A 222 -2.73 -3.36 -18.43
CA PRO A 222 -3.74 -4.41 -18.50
C PRO A 222 -5.08 -3.96 -17.91
N GLY A 223 -6.15 -4.10 -18.70
CA GLY A 223 -7.47 -3.65 -18.29
C GLY A 223 -8.40 -3.37 -19.47
N GLY A 224 -9.54 -2.73 -19.19
CA GLY A 224 -10.50 -2.28 -20.19
C GLY A 224 -10.27 -0.85 -20.70
N ASN A 225 -9.39 -0.09 -20.05
CA ASN A 225 -9.16 1.32 -20.34
C ASN A 225 -7.82 1.53 -21.07
N ALA A 226 -7.86 1.69 -22.39
CA ALA A 226 -6.67 1.90 -23.21
C ALA A 226 -5.96 3.24 -22.96
N SER A 227 -6.56 4.12 -22.16
CA SER A 227 -5.99 5.43 -21.81
C SER A 227 -5.16 5.39 -20.51
N GLU A 228 -5.09 4.25 -19.82
CA GLU A 228 -4.20 4.07 -18.68
C GLU A 228 -2.79 3.72 -19.15
N LEU A 229 -1.88 4.68 -19.05
CA LEU A 229 -0.50 4.56 -19.51
C LEU A 229 0.48 4.76 -18.35
N LEU A 230 1.58 4.02 -18.41
CA LEU A 230 2.74 4.28 -17.55
C LEU A 230 3.44 5.55 -18.02
N TYR A 231 3.83 6.39 -17.08
CA TYR A 231 4.47 7.66 -17.40
C TYR A 231 5.78 7.84 -16.63
N ASP A 232 6.92 7.78 -17.34
CA ASP A 232 8.25 8.02 -16.76
C ASP A 232 8.43 9.52 -16.56
N LEU A 233 8.55 9.95 -15.31
CA LEU A 233 8.74 11.36 -14.99
C LEU A 233 10.14 11.87 -15.35
N ASN A 234 11.11 10.98 -15.60
CA ASN A 234 12.53 11.29 -15.75
C ASN A 234 13.04 12.27 -14.66
N LEU A 235 12.56 12.06 -13.43
CA LEU A 235 12.87 12.89 -12.27
C LEU A 235 13.21 11.98 -11.09
N PRO A 236 14.23 12.31 -10.28
CA PRO A 236 14.53 11.56 -9.07
C PRO A 236 13.40 11.74 -8.05
N LEU A 237 13.08 10.64 -7.35
CA LEU A 237 12.21 10.69 -6.18
C LEU A 237 12.95 11.36 -5.03
N ARG A 238 12.31 12.31 -4.34
CA ARG A 238 12.82 12.90 -3.10
C ARG A 238 11.71 12.94 -2.08
N THR A 239 12.04 12.60 -0.84
CA THR A 239 11.08 12.49 0.27
C THR A 239 11.58 13.18 1.54
N HIS A 240 10.73 13.19 2.57
CA HIS A 240 11.03 13.57 3.96
C HIS A 240 10.92 12.35 4.90
N LEU A 241 11.41 11.19 4.48
CA LEU A 241 11.36 9.95 5.29
C LEU A 241 12.26 10.01 6.53
N ASP A 242 13.23 10.93 6.55
CA ASP A 242 14.00 11.30 7.74
C ASP A 242 13.07 11.82 8.86
N VAL A 243 12.12 12.69 8.53
CA VAL A 243 11.13 13.21 9.49
C VAL A 243 10.22 12.09 10.00
N LEU A 244 9.82 11.16 9.13
CA LEU A 244 9.04 9.98 9.54
C LEU A 244 9.81 9.09 10.51
N ARG A 245 11.09 8.86 10.25
CA ARG A 245 11.96 8.05 11.09
C ARG A 245 12.04 8.63 12.50
N GLU A 246 12.36 9.92 12.60
CA GLU A 246 12.42 10.62 13.88
C GLU A 246 11.07 10.56 14.61
N ALA A 247 9.97 10.82 13.89
CA ALA A 247 8.64 10.79 14.48
C ALA A 247 8.25 9.39 15.02
N LEU A 248 8.63 8.32 14.32
CA LEU A 248 8.42 6.94 14.77
C LEU A 248 9.27 6.59 15.99
N GLU A 249 10.54 7.02 16.01
CA GLU A 249 11.44 6.81 17.15
C GLU A 249 10.91 7.52 18.40
N ARG A 250 10.50 8.79 18.26
CA ARG A 250 9.89 9.59 19.32
C ARG A 250 8.59 8.96 19.84
N ALA A 251 7.67 8.60 18.93
CA ALA A 251 6.41 7.97 19.30
C ALA A 251 6.60 6.61 19.98
N ALA A 252 7.60 5.82 19.58
CA ALA A 252 7.90 4.54 20.22
C ALA A 252 8.26 4.69 21.72
N THR A 253 8.80 5.84 22.13
CA THR A 253 9.10 6.16 23.53
C THR A 253 8.01 6.97 24.23
N GLU A 254 7.39 7.92 23.52
CA GLU A 254 6.47 8.92 24.09
C GLU A 254 5.00 8.55 23.92
N GLY A 255 4.70 7.51 23.15
CA GLY A 255 3.36 7.07 22.76
C GLY A 255 2.77 7.90 21.62
N ILE A 256 2.75 9.21 21.77
CA ILE A 256 2.19 10.15 20.79
C ILE A 256 3.27 11.17 20.44
N TYR A 257 3.50 11.39 19.16
CA TYR A 257 4.36 12.44 18.66
C TYR A 257 3.77 13.10 17.41
N ALA A 258 3.98 14.40 17.27
CA ALA A 258 3.62 15.14 16.08
C ALA A 258 4.65 16.21 15.74
N THR A 259 4.79 16.50 14.46
CA THR A 259 5.70 17.51 13.93
C THR A 259 5.17 18.08 12.62
N ASP A 260 5.63 19.27 12.24
CA ASP A 260 5.43 19.75 10.88
C ASP A 260 6.33 19.01 9.88
N VAL A 261 5.87 18.94 8.64
CA VAL A 261 6.61 18.44 7.48
C VAL A 261 6.60 19.56 6.44
N PRO A 262 7.74 19.86 5.77
CA PRO A 262 7.81 20.90 4.76
C PRO A 262 6.71 20.78 3.70
N GLY A 263 6.20 21.93 3.23
CA GLY A 263 5.07 21.99 2.29
C GLY A 263 3.69 22.02 2.95
N SER A 264 3.60 22.61 4.14
CA SER A 264 2.35 22.79 4.90
C SER A 264 1.62 21.48 5.17
N ARG A 265 2.34 20.55 5.77
CA ARG A 265 1.85 19.26 6.21
C ARG A 265 2.15 19.08 7.70
N ALA A 266 1.26 18.42 8.41
CA ALA A 266 1.50 17.97 9.78
C ALA A 266 1.56 16.43 9.78
N LEU A 267 2.53 15.86 10.47
CA LEU A 267 2.69 14.43 10.67
C LEU A 267 2.35 14.08 12.11
N PHE A 268 1.49 13.09 12.31
CA PHE A 268 1.11 12.53 13.60
C PHE A 268 1.48 11.06 13.62
N VAL A 269 2.07 10.62 14.72
CA VAL A 269 2.42 9.22 14.96
C VAL A 269 1.91 8.81 16.33
N ILE A 270 1.15 7.72 16.36
CA ILE A 270 0.66 7.08 17.58
C ILE A 270 1.22 5.67 17.62
N ASP A 271 1.97 5.33 18.65
CA ASP A 271 2.52 3.99 18.88
C ASP A 271 1.88 3.38 20.13
N GLN A 272 1.24 2.22 19.96
CA GLN A 272 0.51 1.55 21.02
C GLN A 272 1.41 1.09 22.18
N TYR A 273 2.63 0.64 21.88
CA TYR A 273 3.57 0.22 22.92
C TYR A 273 4.10 1.41 23.69
N GLY A 274 4.42 2.51 22.99
CA GLY A 274 4.78 3.78 23.64
C GLY A 274 3.64 4.27 24.53
N CYS A 275 2.39 4.26 24.05
CA CYS A 275 1.23 4.68 24.84
C CYS A 275 1.05 3.81 26.10
N ALA A 276 1.18 2.49 25.96
CA ALA A 276 1.09 1.56 27.09
C ALA A 276 2.19 1.82 28.14
N GLN A 277 3.43 2.12 27.71
CA GLN A 277 4.53 2.45 28.62
C GLN A 277 4.31 3.75 29.40
N GLN A 278 3.61 4.72 28.80
CA GLN A 278 3.27 5.97 29.47
C GLN A 278 2.15 5.83 30.51
N GLY A 279 1.40 4.72 30.50
CA GLY A 279 0.37 4.43 31.50
C GLY A 279 -0.76 5.47 31.55
N LEU A 280 -1.04 6.15 30.44
CA LEU A 280 -2.05 7.21 30.36
C LEU A 280 -3.46 6.63 30.47
N SER A 281 -4.33 7.29 31.24
CA SER A 281 -5.77 7.05 31.15
C SER A 281 -6.33 7.50 29.80
N SER A 282 -7.50 6.98 29.39
CA SER A 282 -8.13 7.37 28.11
C SER A 282 -8.38 8.89 28.00
N MET A 283 -8.70 9.56 29.12
CA MET A 283 -8.89 11.01 29.16
C MET A 283 -7.57 11.74 28.90
N GLN A 284 -6.50 11.37 29.61
CA GLN A 284 -5.16 11.95 29.42
C GLN A 284 -4.61 11.67 28.02
N PHE A 285 -4.87 10.48 27.49
CA PHE A 285 -4.53 10.12 26.11
C PHE A 285 -5.21 11.07 25.12
N ASN A 286 -6.53 11.27 25.24
CA ASN A 286 -7.28 12.14 24.33
C ASN A 286 -6.86 13.61 24.45
N GLU A 287 -6.64 14.12 25.66
CA GLU A 287 -6.16 15.48 25.90
C GLU A 287 -4.78 15.69 25.28
N ARG A 288 -3.85 14.77 25.54
CA ARG A 288 -2.49 14.83 25.00
C ARG A 288 -2.49 14.71 23.47
N LEU A 289 -3.32 13.81 22.92
CA LEU A 289 -3.47 13.64 21.49
C LEU A 289 -3.92 14.94 20.83
N GLN A 290 -5.00 15.53 21.34
CA GLN A 290 -5.56 16.77 20.80
C GLN A 290 -4.55 17.92 20.87
N GLN A 291 -3.91 18.12 22.03
CA GLN A 291 -2.90 19.18 22.21
C GLN A 291 -1.71 19.02 21.27
N THR A 292 -1.24 17.77 21.09
CA THR A 292 -0.08 17.47 20.24
C THR A 292 -0.41 17.67 18.76
N ILE A 293 -1.61 17.27 18.32
CA ILE A 293 -2.10 17.49 16.97
C ILE A 293 -2.27 18.99 16.70
N ASP A 294 -2.95 19.73 17.57
CA ASP A 294 -3.23 21.15 17.40
C ASP A 294 -1.94 21.96 17.25
N ALA A 295 -0.93 21.65 18.07
CA ALA A 295 0.38 22.30 17.99
C ALA A 295 1.06 22.07 16.63
N ALA A 296 1.09 20.82 16.14
CA ALA A 296 1.72 20.51 14.86
C ALA A 296 0.96 21.09 13.65
N VAL A 297 -0.37 21.08 13.69
CA VAL A 297 -1.23 21.73 12.68
C VAL A 297 -0.96 23.23 12.63
N GLN A 298 -0.87 23.89 13.78
CA GLN A 298 -0.53 25.32 13.87
C GLN A 298 0.88 25.60 13.34
N GLN A 299 1.88 24.80 13.71
CA GLN A 299 3.26 24.94 13.22
C GLN A 299 3.37 24.75 11.70
N ALA A 300 2.61 23.80 11.14
CA ALA A 300 2.53 23.57 9.70
C ALA A 300 1.79 24.71 8.93
N GLY A 301 1.21 25.68 9.64
CA GLY A 301 0.43 26.76 9.07
C GLY A 301 -0.92 26.31 8.49
N ILE A 302 -1.40 25.13 8.90
CA ILE A 302 -2.72 24.60 8.54
C ILE A 302 -3.74 25.36 9.40
N ALA A 303 -4.61 26.14 8.75
CA ALA A 303 -5.45 27.13 9.44
C ALA A 303 -6.44 26.47 10.41
N ALA A 304 -6.23 26.67 11.72
CA ALA A 304 -7.21 26.37 12.75
C ALA A 304 -8.54 27.10 12.44
N GLY A 305 -9.66 26.36 12.43
CA GLY A 305 -10.98 26.89 12.06
C GLY A 305 -11.35 26.81 10.56
N ARG A 306 -10.50 26.19 9.71
CA ARG A 306 -10.85 25.77 8.33
C ARG A 306 -10.76 24.26 8.14
N GLU A 307 -11.09 23.51 9.19
CA GLU A 307 -11.07 22.04 9.23
C GLU A 307 -11.82 21.40 8.06
N ASP A 308 -12.87 22.08 7.57
CA ASP A 308 -13.69 21.61 6.45
C ASP A 308 -12.92 21.50 5.12
N HIS A 309 -11.71 22.06 5.05
CA HIS A 309 -10.81 21.93 3.90
C HIS A 309 -9.57 21.08 4.16
N ASN A 310 -9.43 20.56 5.37
CA ASN A 310 -8.31 19.69 5.71
C ASN A 310 -8.54 18.30 5.13
N ILE A 311 -7.43 17.67 4.76
CA ILE A 311 -7.39 16.28 4.34
C ILE A 311 -6.28 15.61 5.10
N HIS A 312 -6.58 14.42 5.56
CA HIS A 312 -5.61 13.54 6.15
C HIS A 312 -5.49 12.26 5.31
N ALA A 313 -4.30 11.68 5.33
CA ALA A 313 -4.04 10.33 4.84
C ALA A 313 -3.49 9.52 6.01
N THR A 314 -4.05 8.34 6.26
CA THR A 314 -3.64 7.47 7.36
C THR A 314 -3.07 6.14 6.85
N SER A 315 -2.09 5.60 7.58
CA SER A 315 -1.49 4.30 7.28
C SER A 315 -2.49 3.15 7.40
N LEU A 316 -3.50 3.28 8.27
CA LEU A 316 -4.44 2.22 8.67
C LEU A 316 -5.34 1.66 7.57
N ASP A 317 -5.58 2.43 6.50
CA ASP A 317 -6.49 2.01 5.42
C ASP A 317 -5.85 1.91 4.05
N SER A 318 -4.64 2.42 3.85
CA SER A 318 -4.10 2.62 2.49
C SER A 318 -2.75 1.95 2.26
N THR A 319 -1.76 2.11 3.13
CA THR A 319 -0.36 1.71 2.80
C THR A 319 -0.08 0.21 2.82
N ALA A 320 -0.72 -0.55 3.72
CA ALA A 320 -0.59 -2.02 3.74
C ALA A 320 -1.59 -2.71 2.79
N ARG A 321 -2.42 -1.95 2.06
CA ARG A 321 -3.52 -2.47 1.22
C ARG A 321 -3.44 -2.01 -0.24
N ASP A 322 -2.75 -0.91 -0.51
CA ASP A 322 -2.57 -0.33 -1.83
C ASP A 322 -1.37 -0.98 -2.54
N PRO A 323 -1.58 -1.83 -3.54
CA PRO A 323 -0.49 -2.50 -4.25
C PRO A 323 0.41 -1.53 -5.02
N LEU A 324 0.02 -0.26 -5.16
CA LEU A 324 0.74 0.76 -5.92
C LEU A 324 1.80 1.49 -5.07
N ARG A 325 1.85 1.24 -3.76
CA ARG A 325 2.79 1.85 -2.83
C ARG A 325 3.91 0.91 -2.48
N VAL A 326 5.06 1.49 -2.14
CA VAL A 326 6.15 0.73 -1.56
C VAL A 326 5.67 0.17 -0.22
N PRO A 327 5.87 -1.12 0.06
CA PRO A 327 5.48 -1.70 1.34
C PRO A 327 6.39 -1.22 2.47
N TRP A 328 5.85 -1.05 3.68
CA TRP A 328 6.60 -0.57 4.85
C TRP A 328 7.88 -1.35 5.15
N ALA A 329 7.92 -2.65 4.85
CA ALA A 329 9.12 -3.48 5.04
C ALA A 329 10.33 -2.97 4.22
N ASN A 330 10.09 -2.28 3.10
CA ASN A 330 11.12 -1.63 2.27
C ASN A 330 11.39 -0.17 2.64
N TYR A 331 10.69 0.42 3.61
CA TYR A 331 11.03 1.78 4.02
C TYR A 331 12.37 1.77 4.77
N PRO A 332 13.19 2.83 4.67
CA PRO A 332 14.46 2.93 5.37
C PRO A 332 14.24 3.27 6.86
N LEU A 333 13.42 2.49 7.55
CA LEU A 333 13.05 2.65 8.96
C LEU A 333 13.52 1.41 9.73
N HIS A 334 13.58 1.49 11.06
CA HIS A 334 13.93 0.32 11.88
C HIS A 334 12.93 -0.84 11.65
N PRO A 335 13.37 -2.11 11.52
CA PRO A 335 12.47 -3.24 11.23
C PRO A 335 11.29 -3.38 12.20
N VAL A 336 11.51 -3.06 13.48
CA VAL A 336 10.43 -3.06 14.49
C VAL A 336 9.38 -1.99 14.19
N ALA A 337 9.77 -0.79 13.75
CA ALA A 337 8.82 0.25 13.37
C ALA A 337 8.01 -0.17 12.13
N CYS A 338 8.67 -0.75 11.13
CA CYS A 338 7.99 -1.32 9.96
C CYS A 338 7.01 -2.43 10.35
N ALA A 339 7.40 -3.34 11.24
CA ALA A 339 6.54 -4.41 11.75
C ALA A 339 5.31 -3.86 12.46
N ARG A 340 5.47 -2.82 13.29
CA ARG A 340 4.35 -2.16 13.97
C ARG A 340 3.44 -1.39 13.01
N LEU A 341 3.97 -0.76 11.96
CA LEU A 341 3.17 -0.13 10.91
C LEU A 341 2.35 -1.16 10.12
N ILE A 342 2.97 -2.29 9.73
CA ILE A 342 2.28 -3.41 9.06
C ILE A 342 1.25 -4.04 10.00
N GLY A 343 1.62 -4.17 11.27
CA GLY A 343 0.81 -4.69 12.37
C GLY A 343 -0.32 -3.77 12.79
N ASP A 344 -0.29 -2.51 12.37
CA ASP A 344 -1.15 -1.41 12.82
C ASP A 344 -1.02 -1.08 14.33
N TYR A 345 0.07 -1.49 14.98
CA TYR A 345 0.45 -1.06 16.34
C TYR A 345 1.01 0.36 16.36
N THR A 346 1.46 0.84 15.20
CA THR A 346 1.82 2.23 14.98
C THR A 346 0.96 2.78 13.85
N VAL A 347 0.39 3.96 14.06
CA VAL A 347 -0.44 4.66 13.10
C VAL A 347 0.26 5.95 12.72
N VAL A 348 0.37 6.18 11.41
CA VAL A 348 0.90 7.42 10.85
C VAL A 348 -0.25 8.13 10.15
N THR A 349 -0.46 9.38 10.49
CA THR A 349 -1.43 10.25 9.82
C THR A 349 -0.73 11.51 9.36
N VAL A 350 -0.92 11.89 8.11
CA VAL A 350 -0.38 13.13 7.54
C VAL A 350 -1.55 14.00 7.12
N GLU A 351 -1.60 15.22 7.66
CA GLU A 351 -2.64 16.19 7.39
C GLU A 351 -2.10 17.38 6.59
N THR A 352 -2.96 17.93 5.74
CA THR A 352 -2.70 19.12 4.93
C THR A 352 -4.00 19.87 4.66
N SER A 353 -3.91 21.01 3.97
CA SER A 353 -5.08 21.83 3.61
C SER A 353 -5.18 22.00 2.09
N GLY A 354 -6.36 21.74 1.53
CA GLY A 354 -6.62 21.91 0.09
C GLY A 354 -6.22 23.30 -0.46
N PRO A 355 -6.61 24.41 0.19
CA PRO A 355 -6.14 25.76 -0.15
C PRO A 355 -4.61 25.94 -0.13
N LEU A 356 -3.90 25.32 0.83
CA LEU A 356 -2.44 25.42 0.90
C LEU A 356 -1.76 24.64 -0.23
N LEU A 357 -2.27 23.44 -0.56
CA LEU A 357 -1.80 22.69 -1.73
C LEU A 357 -2.06 23.45 -3.04
N THR A 358 -3.22 24.09 -3.14
CA THR A 358 -3.56 24.93 -4.30
C THR A 358 -2.56 26.08 -4.44
N ARG A 359 -2.29 26.80 -3.34
CA ARG A 359 -1.29 27.87 -3.31
C ARG A 359 0.11 27.38 -3.64
N LEU A 360 0.51 26.21 -3.14
CA LEU A 360 1.80 25.58 -3.44
C LEU A 360 1.99 25.38 -4.95
N LEU A 361 0.96 24.89 -5.65
CA LEU A 361 1.00 24.71 -7.11
C LEU A 361 0.95 26.04 -7.86
N GLN A 362 0.13 26.99 -7.42
CA GLN A 362 0.03 28.33 -8.01
C GLN A 362 1.35 29.11 -7.93
N VAL A 363 2.04 29.05 -6.79
CA VAL A 363 3.38 29.65 -6.63
C VAL A 363 4.39 29.00 -7.58
N ALA A 364 4.20 27.72 -7.92
CA ALA A 364 5.01 27.04 -8.92
C ALA A 364 4.60 27.33 -10.38
N GLY A 365 3.62 28.22 -10.60
CA GLY A 365 3.15 28.63 -11.92
C GLY A 365 2.12 27.69 -12.56
N LEU A 366 1.45 26.86 -11.77
CA LEU A 366 0.36 25.99 -12.24
C LEU A 366 -1.01 26.61 -11.94
N ASP A 367 -1.94 26.53 -12.90
CA ASP A 367 -3.33 26.96 -12.69
C ASP A 367 -4.12 25.86 -11.97
N ALA A 368 -3.88 25.75 -10.66
CA ALA A 368 -4.53 24.76 -9.81
C ALA A 368 -5.76 25.33 -9.11
N ARG A 369 -6.80 24.49 -8.97
CA ARG A 369 -8.04 24.78 -8.27
C ARG A 369 -8.44 23.60 -7.38
N TRP A 370 -8.70 23.89 -6.12
CA TRP A 370 -9.38 22.97 -5.21
C TRP A 370 -10.85 22.83 -5.63
N VAL A 371 -11.32 21.60 -5.87
CA VAL A 371 -12.71 21.36 -6.34
C VAL A 371 -13.59 20.66 -5.32
N ARG A 372 -12.99 20.05 -4.28
CA ARG A 372 -13.77 19.43 -3.21
C ARG A 372 -14.49 20.51 -2.36
N PRO A 373 -15.80 20.39 -2.14
CA PRO A 373 -16.53 21.32 -1.27
C PRO A 373 -16.05 21.22 0.18
N PRO A 374 -16.23 22.28 1.00
CA PRO A 374 -15.96 22.19 2.43
C PRO A 374 -16.79 21.07 3.07
N GLY A 375 -16.15 20.23 3.88
CA GLY A 375 -16.85 19.23 4.67
C GLY A 375 -15.93 18.21 5.35
N LYS A 376 -16.48 17.56 6.37
CA LYS A 376 -15.80 16.51 7.16
C LYS A 376 -16.02 15.10 6.62
N ALA A 377 -16.70 14.95 5.48
CA ALA A 377 -16.96 13.63 4.88
C ALA A 377 -15.67 13.01 4.35
N ASP A 378 -15.47 11.71 4.59
CA ASP A 378 -14.31 11.00 4.07
C ASP A 378 -14.29 11.00 2.55
N LEU A 379 -13.09 11.18 1.99
CA LEU A 379 -12.86 11.18 0.54
C LEU A 379 -13.23 9.83 -0.06
N GLN A 380 -13.93 9.80 -1.18
CA GLN A 380 -14.07 8.54 -1.92
C GLN A 380 -12.80 8.26 -2.74
N GLN A 381 -12.50 6.99 -3.04
CA GLN A 381 -11.25 6.60 -3.72
C GLN A 381 -11.06 7.29 -5.08
N ASP A 382 -12.14 7.43 -5.86
CA ASP A 382 -12.15 8.04 -7.18
C ASP A 382 -12.54 9.53 -7.17
N GLU A 383 -12.70 10.12 -5.99
CA GLU A 383 -13.05 11.52 -5.86
C GLU A 383 -11.93 12.43 -6.40
N VAL A 384 -12.30 13.34 -7.30
CA VAL A 384 -11.41 14.39 -7.77
C VAL A 384 -11.36 15.49 -6.71
N VAL A 385 -10.16 15.75 -6.18
CA VAL A 385 -9.95 16.72 -5.11
C VAL A 385 -9.43 18.05 -5.63
N MET A 386 -8.72 18.02 -6.76
CA MET A 386 -8.10 19.20 -7.37
C MET A 386 -8.05 19.06 -8.89
N GLU A 387 -8.23 20.19 -9.57
CA GLU A 387 -8.05 20.33 -11.02
C GLU A 387 -6.89 21.26 -11.31
N ILE A 388 -6.08 20.91 -12.32
CA ILE A 388 -4.92 21.70 -12.74
C ILE A 388 -5.03 21.93 -14.24
N HIS A 389 -5.22 23.18 -14.64
CA HIS A 389 -5.45 23.57 -16.02
C HIS A 389 -4.14 23.96 -16.70
N GLN A 390 -4.01 23.60 -17.97
CA GLN A 390 -2.93 24.04 -18.84
C GLN A 390 -3.53 24.62 -20.11
N GLN A 391 -3.25 25.89 -20.37
CA GLN A 391 -3.60 26.57 -21.62
C GLN A 391 -2.37 26.62 -22.54
N GLU A 392 -2.59 26.46 -23.84
CA GLU A 392 -1.54 26.55 -24.85
C GLU A 392 -1.67 27.87 -25.63
N GLN A 393 -1.23 28.96 -25.00
CA GLN A 393 -1.33 30.31 -25.59
C GLN A 393 -0.67 30.42 -26.97
N LEU A 394 0.38 29.62 -27.24
CA LEU A 394 1.07 29.59 -28.54
C LEU A 394 0.21 29.02 -29.68
N ARG A 395 -0.92 28.35 -29.38
CA ARG A 395 -1.87 27.82 -30.35
C ARG A 395 -3.21 28.56 -30.33
N ALA A 396 -3.22 29.78 -29.79
CA ALA A 396 -4.38 30.64 -29.84
C ALA A 396 -4.79 30.89 -31.30
N VAL A 397 -6.02 30.53 -31.65
CA VAL A 397 -6.60 30.76 -32.98
C VAL A 397 -7.52 31.97 -32.90
N ALA A 398 -7.26 32.98 -33.73
CA ALA A 398 -8.18 34.09 -33.90
C ALA A 398 -9.48 33.60 -34.59
N LEU A 399 -10.61 33.87 -33.96
CA LEU A 399 -11.94 33.58 -34.46
C LEU A 399 -12.60 34.87 -34.99
N PRO A 400 -13.62 34.76 -35.88
CA PRO A 400 -14.40 35.90 -36.32
C PRO A 400 -14.98 36.70 -35.14
N GLY A 401 -15.03 38.03 -35.28
CA GLY A 401 -15.54 38.93 -34.23
C GLY A 401 -14.53 39.28 -33.13
N GLY A 402 -13.23 39.04 -33.35
CA GLY A 402 -12.17 39.40 -32.39
C GLY A 402 -12.03 38.43 -31.21
N LEU A 403 -12.68 37.27 -31.28
CA LEU A 403 -12.55 36.21 -30.29
C LEU A 403 -11.25 35.43 -30.51
N THR A 404 -10.72 34.82 -29.45
CA THR A 404 -9.53 33.97 -29.53
C THR A 404 -9.82 32.64 -28.83
N MET A 405 -9.64 31.54 -29.54
CA MET A 405 -9.75 30.18 -28.98
C MET A 405 -8.38 29.67 -28.59
N THR A 406 -8.19 29.33 -27.33
CA THR A 406 -6.94 28.74 -26.84
C THR A 406 -7.19 27.29 -26.45
N PRO A 407 -6.55 26.30 -27.09
CA PRO A 407 -6.68 24.92 -26.67
C PRO A 407 -6.06 24.73 -25.28
N GLY A 408 -6.66 23.85 -24.48
CA GLY A 408 -6.18 23.53 -23.15
C GLY A 408 -6.69 22.17 -22.68
N TRP A 409 -6.12 21.69 -21.58
CA TRP A 409 -6.52 20.44 -20.93
C TRP A 409 -6.43 20.58 -19.42
N THR A 410 -7.11 19.67 -18.72
CA THR A 410 -7.19 19.63 -17.27
C THR A 410 -6.64 18.30 -16.77
N LEU A 411 -5.69 18.36 -15.84
CA LEU A 411 -5.29 17.22 -15.04
C LEU A 411 -6.17 17.16 -13.80
N GLN A 412 -6.85 16.04 -13.59
CA GLN A 412 -7.65 15.78 -12.40
C GLN A 412 -6.84 14.96 -11.40
N MET A 413 -6.63 15.53 -10.21
CA MET A 413 -5.97 14.86 -9.10
C MET A 413 -7.01 14.13 -8.25
N ARG A 414 -6.79 12.84 -8.04
CA ARG A 414 -7.64 11.97 -7.22
C ARG A 414 -7.03 11.73 -5.84
N ARG A 415 -7.85 11.19 -4.92
CA ARG A 415 -7.42 10.78 -3.58
C ARG A 415 -6.14 9.93 -3.59
N SER A 416 -6.03 8.93 -4.46
CA SER A 416 -4.87 8.01 -4.49
C SER A 416 -3.53 8.72 -4.72
N GLU A 417 -3.49 9.69 -5.64
CA GLU A 417 -2.27 10.47 -5.93
C GLU A 417 -1.93 11.42 -4.79
N LEU A 418 -2.95 12.01 -4.14
CA LEU A 418 -2.74 12.83 -2.96
C LEU A 418 -2.24 12.00 -1.77
N GLU A 419 -2.79 10.82 -1.54
CA GLU A 419 -2.33 9.93 -0.48
C GLU A 419 -0.89 9.47 -0.71
N ARG A 420 -0.47 9.25 -1.97
CA ARG A 420 0.94 8.99 -2.29
C ARG A 420 1.82 10.18 -1.88
N TYR A 421 1.44 11.40 -2.26
CA TYR A 421 2.16 12.63 -1.86
C TYR A 421 2.31 12.75 -0.33
N LEU A 422 1.26 12.41 0.40
CA LEU A 422 1.21 12.51 1.86
C LEU A 422 1.97 11.38 2.56
N LEU A 423 1.73 10.12 2.20
CA LEU A 423 2.24 8.95 2.94
C LEU A 423 3.61 8.45 2.45
N GLU A 424 4.02 8.74 1.20
CA GLU A 424 5.43 8.61 0.78
C GLU A 424 6.25 9.87 1.16
N LEU A 425 5.62 10.86 1.80
CA LEU A 425 6.20 12.14 2.22
C LEU A 425 7.04 12.80 1.12
N LEU A 426 6.51 12.83 -0.10
CA LEU A 426 7.22 13.38 -1.25
C LEU A 426 7.59 14.85 -0.97
N ARG A 427 8.78 15.27 -1.40
CA ARG A 427 9.15 16.69 -1.31
C ARG A 427 8.23 17.50 -2.23
N PRO A 428 7.75 18.68 -1.81
CA PRO A 428 6.86 19.51 -2.62
C PRO A 428 7.42 19.78 -4.03
N GLY A 429 8.72 20.06 -4.13
CA GLY A 429 9.39 20.29 -5.41
C GLY A 429 9.35 19.07 -6.36
N SER A 430 9.58 17.86 -5.85
CA SER A 430 9.51 16.63 -6.67
C SER A 430 8.08 16.34 -7.13
N TRP A 431 7.09 16.55 -6.27
CA TRP A 431 5.69 16.37 -6.61
C TRP A 431 5.21 17.38 -7.67
N VAL A 432 5.49 18.66 -7.46
CA VAL A 432 5.20 19.74 -8.42
C VAL A 432 5.87 19.49 -9.78
N ALA A 433 7.14 19.05 -9.78
CA ALA A 433 7.86 18.74 -11.01
C ALA A 433 7.22 17.55 -11.74
N GLY A 434 6.77 16.52 -11.02
CA GLY A 434 6.03 15.40 -11.59
C GLY A 434 4.73 15.85 -12.27
N ILE A 435 3.94 16.70 -11.60
CA ILE A 435 2.71 17.28 -12.17
C ILE A 435 3.01 18.07 -13.45
N LYS A 436 4.05 18.91 -13.45
CA LYS A 436 4.48 19.66 -14.65
C LYS A 436 4.85 18.72 -15.79
N HIS A 437 5.54 17.63 -15.49
CA HIS A 437 5.94 16.64 -16.49
C HIS A 437 4.73 15.94 -17.10
N VAL A 438 3.74 15.57 -16.28
CA VAL A 438 2.48 14.97 -16.73
C VAL A 438 1.69 15.94 -17.60
N LEU A 439 1.57 17.20 -17.18
CA LEU A 439 0.88 18.23 -17.96
C LEU A 439 1.55 18.46 -19.32
N ALA A 440 2.88 18.49 -19.37
CA ALA A 440 3.63 18.68 -20.61
C ALA A 440 3.46 17.54 -21.64
N ALA A 441 3.09 16.33 -21.20
CA ALA A 441 2.95 15.15 -22.04
C ALA A 441 1.86 15.24 -23.12
N ARG A 442 0.80 16.02 -22.85
CA ARG A 442 -0.39 16.15 -23.70
C ARG A 442 -1.08 14.82 -24.05
N GLN A 443 -0.95 13.81 -23.20
CA GLN A 443 -1.59 12.52 -23.44
C GLN A 443 -3.02 12.53 -22.95
N THR A 444 -3.92 11.95 -23.75
CA THR A 444 -5.30 11.69 -23.35
C THR A 444 -5.33 10.44 -22.48
N GLY A 445 -5.80 10.54 -21.24
CA GLY A 445 -5.99 9.38 -20.38
C GLY A 445 -5.63 9.60 -18.93
N GLN A 446 -5.57 8.51 -18.17
CA GLN A 446 -5.14 8.50 -16.78
C GLN A 446 -3.65 8.12 -16.72
N PRO A 447 -2.74 9.09 -16.47
CA PRO A 447 -1.32 8.81 -16.35
C PRO A 447 -1.03 8.12 -15.01
N TRP A 448 -0.14 7.12 -15.05
CA TRP A 448 0.41 6.48 -13.86
C TRP A 448 1.90 6.84 -13.73
N PRO A 449 2.21 7.96 -13.05
CA PRO A 449 3.57 8.49 -12.98
C PRO A 449 4.47 7.63 -12.10
N HIS A 450 5.70 7.42 -12.54
CA HIS A 450 6.76 6.82 -11.74
C HIS A 450 8.05 7.63 -11.84
N HIS A 451 8.85 7.58 -10.78
CA HIS A 451 10.13 8.29 -10.71
C HIS A 451 11.28 7.39 -11.17
N ARG A 452 12.39 8.01 -11.57
CA ARG A 452 13.63 7.28 -11.83
C ARG A 452 14.36 6.99 -10.54
N ASN A 453 15.08 5.87 -10.53
CA ASN A 453 15.94 5.43 -9.44
C ASN A 453 15.24 5.44 -8.06
N GLU A 454 13.98 5.00 -8.00
CA GLU A 454 13.26 4.94 -6.73
C GLU A 454 14.02 4.11 -5.67
N HIS A 455 14.81 3.12 -6.08
CA HIS A 455 15.65 2.33 -5.19
C HIS A 455 16.61 3.17 -4.32
N GLU A 456 17.07 4.34 -4.78
CA GLU A 456 17.95 5.25 -4.00
C GLU A 456 17.24 5.84 -2.76
N VAL A 457 15.91 5.81 -2.72
CA VAL A 457 15.11 6.31 -1.59
C VAL A 457 14.76 5.19 -0.61
N TRP A 458 14.62 3.96 -1.09
CA TRP A 458 14.06 2.85 -0.34
C TRP A 458 15.11 1.89 0.23
N VAL A 459 16.29 1.77 -0.40
CA VAL A 459 17.35 0.82 0.00
C VAL A 459 18.45 1.51 0.80
#